data_AF-A0A0E0M8Z3-F1
#
_entry.id   AF-A0A0E0M8Z3-F1
#
_cell.length_a   1.000
_cell.length_b   1.000
_cell.length_c   1.000
_cell.angle_alpha   90.00
_cell.angle_beta   90.00
_cell.angle_gamma   90.00
#
_symmetry.space_group_name_H-M   'P 1'
#
loop_
_entity.id
_entity.type
_entity.pdbx_description
1 polymer ?
#
loop_
_entity_poly.entity_id
_entity_poly.type
_entity_poly.pdbx_seq_one_letter_code
_entity_poly.pdbx_strand_id
1 'polypeptide(L)'
;MAIHATPAPLTTTSRTPMPEAVGPGEVSRSAVVAMRGYHAFRIDGYSTTTSARSTPFRAGGRDWHVEYRAGWSRRDNNDFVFVYLHYYRLLFSVRSKHTVCT
;
A
#
# COMPACT_ATOMS: atom_id res chain seq x y z
N MET A 1 70.00 17.67 53.97
CA MET A 1 69.47 19.04 54.18
C MET A 1 68.93 19.53 52.85
N ALA A 2 67.61 19.57 52.68
CA ALA A 2 66.85 20.42 51.73
C ALA A 2 65.35 20.14 51.91
N ILE A 3 64.58 21.21 52.08
CA ILE A 3 63.12 21.30 52.27
C ILE A 3 62.45 21.68 50.94
N HIS A 4 61.23 21.19 50.66
CA HIS A 4 60.17 21.82 49.83
C HIS A 4 59.20 20.73 49.32
N ALA A 5 57.89 20.89 49.14
CA ALA A 5 56.83 21.74 49.64
C ALA A 5 55.51 21.09 49.12
N THR A 6 54.44 21.11 49.89
CA THR A 6 53.11 20.60 49.51
C THR A 6 52.35 21.61 48.64
N PRO A 7 51.58 21.15 47.63
CA PRO A 7 50.37 21.85 47.20
C PRO A 7 49.08 21.04 47.49
N ALA A 8 48.00 21.78 47.77
CA ALA A 8 46.69 21.38 48.30
C ALA A 8 45.75 20.72 47.26
N PRO A 9 44.56 20.19 47.65
CA PRO A 9 43.77 19.26 46.85
C PRO A 9 42.78 19.97 45.91
N LEU A 10 42.38 19.31 44.82
CA LEU A 10 41.22 19.70 44.02
C LEU A 10 40.10 18.68 44.22
N THR A 11 39.15 19.02 45.08
CA THR A 11 37.84 18.36 45.16
C THR A 11 36.94 19.06 44.15
N THR A 12 36.62 18.40 43.03
CA THR A 12 35.54 18.86 42.14
C THR A 12 34.33 17.97 42.33
N THR A 13 33.33 18.56 42.98
CA THR A 13 31.99 18.03 43.25
C THR A 13 31.06 18.23 42.06
N SER A 14 30.15 17.25 41.88
CA SER A 14 28.86 17.34 41.17
C SER A 14 28.91 17.27 39.63
N ARG A 15 28.00 16.61 38.92
CA ARG A 15 26.54 16.42 39.09
C ARG A 15 26.11 15.16 38.33
N THR A 16 25.23 14.34 38.91
CA THR A 16 24.34 13.46 38.13
C THR A 16 23.23 14.32 37.51
N PRO A 17 22.93 14.13 36.22
CA PRO A 17 21.53 14.17 35.80
C PRO A 17 21.21 13.00 34.87
N MET A 18 20.36 12.09 35.35
CA MET A 18 19.37 11.42 34.51
C MET A 18 18.01 12.02 34.90
N PRO A 19 17.18 12.33 33.91
CA PRO A 19 15.99 11.51 33.76
C PRO A 19 15.94 10.85 32.39
N GLU A 20 15.44 9.62 32.43
CA GLU A 20 15.24 8.70 31.33
C GLU A 20 14.35 9.28 30.20
N ALA A 21 14.83 9.06 28.98
CA ALA A 21 14.08 8.58 27.83
C ALA A 21 12.61 9.05 27.69
N VAL A 22 12.42 10.20 27.06
CA VAL A 22 11.33 10.32 26.08
C VAL A 22 11.85 9.63 24.81
N GLY A 23 11.62 8.33 24.70
CA GLY A 23 11.84 7.62 23.46
C GLY A 23 11.06 8.34 22.34
N PRO A 24 11.65 8.57 21.16
CA PRO A 24 10.87 9.06 20.04
C PRO A 24 9.81 8.01 19.78
N GLY A 25 8.55 8.33 20.08
CA GLY A 25 7.42 7.47 19.73
C GLY A 25 7.58 7.12 18.25
N GLU A 26 7.70 5.83 17.96
CA GLU A 26 7.80 5.34 16.59
C GLU A 26 6.56 5.83 15.84
N VAL A 27 6.75 6.86 15.03
CA VAL A 27 5.75 7.27 14.08
C VAL A 27 5.70 6.13 13.07
N SER A 28 4.71 5.25 13.22
CA SER A 28 4.42 4.20 12.24
C SER A 28 4.00 4.87 10.93
N ARG A 29 4.99 5.15 10.08
CA ARG A 29 4.79 5.77 8.77
C ARG A 29 4.45 4.67 7.77
N SER A 30 3.17 4.51 7.48
CA SER A 30 2.75 3.67 6.36
C SER A 30 3.08 4.39 5.05
N ALA A 31 4.02 3.85 4.28
CA ALA A 31 4.28 4.35 2.94
C ALA A 31 3.10 4.00 2.02
N VAL A 32 2.44 5.01 1.46
CA VAL A 32 1.47 4.80 0.38
C VAL A 32 2.26 4.47 -0.88
N VAL A 33 2.50 3.18 -1.10
CA VAL A 33 3.07 2.71 -2.35
C VAL A 33 1.98 2.81 -3.40
N ALA A 34 2.21 3.63 -4.43
CA ALA A 34 1.37 3.63 -5.62
C ALA A 34 1.46 2.27 -6.31
N MET A 35 0.53 1.37 -6.00
CA MET A 35 0.45 0.05 -6.62
C MET A 35 -0.09 0.17 -8.05
N ARG A 36 0.83 0.18 -9.01
CA ARG A 36 0.51 0.04 -10.43
C ARG A 36 0.30 -1.43 -10.76
N GLY A 37 -0.65 -1.71 -11.64
CA GLY A 37 -0.91 -3.05 -12.15
C GLY A 37 -1.24 -2.98 -13.64
N TYR A 38 -0.89 -4.03 -14.36
CA TYR A 38 -1.12 -4.16 -15.80
C TYR A 38 -1.86 -5.46 -16.06
N HIS A 39 -2.78 -5.45 -17.01
CA HIS A 39 -3.52 -6.64 -17.44
C HIS A 39 -3.57 -6.68 -18.96
N ALA A 40 -3.01 -7.73 -19.55
CA ALA A 40 -3.08 -7.97 -20.98
C ALA A 40 -4.41 -8.68 -21.29
N PHE A 41 -5.31 -7.97 -21.95
CA PHE A 41 -6.59 -8.51 -22.38
C PHE A 41 -6.55 -8.78 -23.89
N ARG A 42 -6.69 -10.05 -24.27
CA ARG A 42 -6.63 -10.52 -25.66
C ARG A 42 -8.01 -10.94 -26.13
N ILE A 43 -8.34 -10.56 -27.37
CA ILE A 43 -9.57 -10.96 -28.06
C ILE A 43 -9.17 -11.72 -29.31
N ASP A 44 -9.35 -13.03 -29.29
CA ASP A 44 -9.18 -13.87 -30.47
C ASP A 44 -10.43 -13.77 -31.37
N GLY A 45 -10.23 -13.75 -32.69
CA GLY A 45 -11.35 -13.55 -33.63
C GLY A 45 -11.98 -12.15 -33.50
N TYR A 46 -11.15 -11.12 -33.32
CA TYR A 46 -11.59 -9.73 -33.11
C TYR A 46 -12.68 -9.27 -34.08
N SER A 47 -12.52 -9.55 -35.38
CA SER A 47 -13.46 -9.13 -36.43
C SER A 47 -14.88 -9.68 -36.28
N THR A 48 -15.03 -10.83 -35.62
CA THR A 48 -16.33 -11.48 -35.37
C THR A 48 -16.84 -11.27 -33.95
N THR A 49 -16.02 -10.69 -33.07
CA THR A 49 -16.34 -10.54 -31.65
C THR A 49 -17.13 -9.27 -31.41
N THR A 50 -18.39 -9.42 -30.98
CA THR A 50 -19.26 -8.28 -30.63
C THR A 50 -19.12 -7.85 -29.17
N SER A 51 -18.72 -8.76 -28.28
CA SER A 51 -18.42 -8.47 -26.88
C SER A 51 -17.46 -9.49 -26.29
N ALA A 52 -16.63 -9.05 -25.34
CA ALA A 52 -15.71 -9.91 -24.61
C ALA A 52 -15.43 -9.34 -23.21
N ARG A 53 -15.09 -10.21 -22.25
CA ARG A 53 -14.80 -9.82 -20.88
C ARG A 53 -13.53 -10.49 -20.38
N SER A 54 -12.70 -9.75 -19.66
CA SER A 54 -11.51 -10.31 -19.01
C SER A 54 -11.87 -11.06 -17.73
N THR A 55 -10.98 -11.94 -17.28
CA THR A 55 -11.00 -12.40 -15.89
C THR A 55 -10.69 -11.24 -14.94
N PRO A 56 -11.11 -11.33 -13.67
CA PRO A 56 -10.71 -10.34 -12.67
C PRO A 56 -9.19 -10.25 -12.52
N PHE A 57 -8.67 -9.05 -12.28
CA PHE A 57 -7.26 -8.81 -11.99
C PHE A 57 -7.11 -7.74 -10.90
N ARG A 58 -6.03 -7.83 -10.12
CA ARG A 58 -5.81 -6.94 -8.98
C ARG A 58 -4.84 -5.81 -9.33
N ALA A 59 -5.26 -4.57 -9.12
CA ALA A 59 -4.43 -3.39 -9.32
C ALA A 59 -4.89 -2.26 -8.38
N GLY A 60 -3.94 -1.51 -7.80
CA GLY A 60 -4.27 -0.42 -6.87
C GLY A 60 -5.11 -0.86 -5.66
N GLY A 61 -4.94 -2.10 -5.19
CA GLY A 61 -5.70 -2.66 -4.06
C GLY A 61 -7.17 -2.99 -4.34
N ARG A 62 -7.61 -2.93 -5.62
CA ARG A 62 -8.96 -3.28 -6.04
C ARG A 62 -8.93 -4.41 -7.05
N ASP A 63 -10.03 -5.17 -7.10
CA ASP A 63 -10.25 -6.19 -8.12
C ASP A 63 -11.02 -5.53 -9.27
N TRP A 64 -10.43 -5.58 -10.45
CA TRP A 64 -10.95 -4.99 -11.68
C TRP A 64 -11.27 -6.06 -12.70
N HIS A 65 -12.07 -5.73 -13.71
CA HIS A 65 -12.12 -6.46 -14.97
C HIS A 65 -12.39 -5.49 -16.13
N VAL A 66 -11.99 -5.89 -17.32
CA VAL A 66 -12.24 -5.16 -18.57
C VAL A 66 -13.42 -5.78 -19.29
N GLU A 67 -14.29 -4.93 -19.85
CA GLU A 67 -15.34 -5.33 -20.79
C GLU A 67 -15.14 -4.61 -22.12
N TYR A 68 -15.10 -5.37 -23.21
CA TYR A 68 -15.07 -4.87 -24.57
C TYR A 68 -16.43 -5.07 -25.22
N ARG A 69 -16.87 -4.06 -25.99
CA ARG A 69 -18.03 -4.15 -26.88
C ARG A 69 -17.70 -3.50 -28.20
N ALA A 70 -17.87 -4.25 -29.29
CA ALA A 70 -17.90 -3.66 -30.62
C ALA A 70 -19.11 -2.73 -30.73
N GLY A 71 -18.98 -1.64 -31.48
CA GLY A 71 -20.11 -0.81 -31.87
C GLY A 71 -21.25 -1.69 -32.39
N TRP A 72 -22.47 -1.45 -31.91
CA TRP A 72 -23.62 -2.22 -32.36
C TRP A 72 -23.95 -1.78 -33.79
N SER A 73 -24.15 -2.74 -34.68
CA SER A 73 -24.48 -2.53 -36.10
C SER A 73 -25.79 -1.77 -36.37
N ARG A 74 -26.48 -1.28 -35.34
CA ARG A 74 -27.85 -0.79 -35.43
C ARG A 74 -28.03 0.72 -35.28
N ARG A 75 -26.98 1.52 -35.07
CA ARG A 75 -27.02 3.00 -35.16
C ARG A 75 -25.66 3.57 -35.51
N ASP A 76 -25.69 4.78 -36.03
CA ASP A 76 -24.71 5.72 -36.59
C ASP A 76 -23.34 5.90 -35.87
N ASN A 77 -22.99 5.03 -34.91
CA ASN A 77 -21.73 4.99 -34.17
C ASN A 77 -21.01 3.63 -34.33
N ASN A 78 -21.06 3.06 -35.54
CA ASN A 78 -20.43 1.76 -35.82
C ASN A 78 -18.91 1.83 -36.03
N ASP A 79 -18.34 3.04 -35.97
CA ASP A 79 -16.90 3.30 -36.14
C ASP A 79 -16.13 3.22 -34.82
N PHE A 80 -16.81 2.97 -33.70
CA PHE A 80 -16.21 2.95 -32.37
C PHE A 80 -16.31 1.58 -31.72
N VAL A 81 -15.29 1.29 -30.91
CA VAL A 81 -15.32 0.23 -29.92
C VAL A 81 -15.38 0.84 -28.52
N PHE A 82 -16.07 0.17 -27.63
CA PHE A 82 -16.18 0.57 -26.23
C PHE A 82 -15.37 -0.38 -25.37
N VAL A 83 -14.53 0.20 -24.51
CA VAL A 83 -13.75 -0.54 -23.50
C VAL A 83 -14.05 0.07 -22.14
N TYR A 84 -14.58 -0.76 -21.24
CA TYR A 84 -14.97 -0.37 -19.89
C TYR A 84 -14.07 -1.03 -18.87
N LEU A 85 -13.73 -0.28 -17.81
CA LEU A 85 -13.03 -0.79 -16.64
C LEU A 85 -14.00 -0.79 -15.46
N HIS A 86 -14.26 -1.98 -14.92
CA HIS A 86 -15.18 -2.18 -13.80
C HIS A 86 -14.43 -2.68 -12.58
N TYR A 87 -14.82 -2.24 -11.38
CA TYR A 87 -14.33 -2.81 -10.13
C TYR A 87 -15.36 -3.75 -9.50
N TYR A 88 -14.90 -4.81 -8.86
CA TYR A 88 -15.75 -5.65 -8.02
C TYR A 88 -15.87 -5.02 -6.62
N ARG A 89 -17.09 -4.75 -6.19
CA ARG A 89 -17.38 -4.39 -4.80
C ARG A 89 -17.62 -5.67 -4.00
N LEU A 90 -16.55 -6.29 -3.52
CA LEU A 90 -16.68 -7.34 -2.51
C LEU A 90 -17.02 -6.65 -1.17
N LEU A 91 -18.28 -6.76 -0.73
CA LEU A 91 -18.65 -6.56 0.67
C LEU A 91 -18.02 -7.71 1.46
N PHE A 92 -16.79 -7.55 1.92
CA PHE A 92 -16.16 -8.55 2.78
C PHE A 92 -16.94 -8.59 4.11
N SER A 93 -17.75 -9.63 4.33
CA SER A 93 -18.23 -9.97 5.68
C SER A 93 -17.04 -10.56 6.44
N VAL A 94 -16.44 -9.76 7.32
CA VAL A 94 -15.45 -10.27 8.28
C VAL A 94 -16.23 -11.11 9.30
N ARG A 95 -16.28 -12.43 9.10
CA ARG A 95 -16.60 -13.33 10.22
C ARG A 95 -15.31 -13.60 10.97
N SER A 96 -15.10 -12.83 12.04
CA SER A 96 -14.11 -13.20 13.04
C SER A 96 -14.64 -14.41 13.80
N LYS A 97 -13.95 -15.56 13.71
CA LYS A 97 -14.10 -16.65 14.68
C LYS A 97 -12.98 -16.49 15.70
N HIS A 98 -13.25 -15.80 16.81
CA HIS A 98 -12.41 -15.91 17.99
C HIS A 98 -12.59 -17.33 18.52
N THR A 99 -11.56 -18.17 18.40
CA THR A 99 -11.46 -19.38 19.21
C THR A 99 -10.66 -18.99 20.43
N VAL A 100 -11.33 -18.82 21.57
CA VAL A 100 -10.66 -18.74 22.87
C VAL A 100 -10.40 -20.17 23.30
N CYS A 101 -9.14 -20.58 23.34
CA CYS A 101 -8.74 -21.80 24.04
C CYS A 101 -8.63 -21.45 25.53
N THR A 102 -9.50 -22.05 26.35
CA THR A 102 -9.37 -22.11 27.82
C THR A 102 -8.55 -23.32 28.22
#